data_AF-A0A1B6EM01-F1
#
_entry.id   AF-A0A1B6EM01-F1
#
_cell.length_a   1.000
_cell.length_b   1.000
_cell.length_c   1.000
_cell.angle_alpha   90.00
_cell.angle_beta   90.00
_cell.angle_gamma   90.00
#
_symmetry.space_group_name_H-M   'P 1'
#
loop_
_entity.id
_entity.type
_entity.pdbx_description
1 polymer ?
#
loop_
_entity_poly.entity_id
_entity_poly.type
_entity_poly.pdbx_seq_one_letter_code
_entity_poly.pdbx_strand_id
1 'polypeptide(L)'
;NVETKTNFGTLTLRRKKDDKDRDLKMEQLRKKLHTDDDINWIDPSKTLREQGIDENEPVLLKRKFFFSDQNIDSRDPVQLNLLYVQARDAILNGTHPVTQENACEFAGLQCQIQFGDYIESKHKPGFLDLKEFLPQSYVKTK
;
A
#
# COMPACT_ATOMS: atom_id res chain seq x y z
N ASN A 1 45.61 38.71 -29.29
CA ASN A 1 44.56 39.47 -28.60
C ASN A 1 43.26 38.73 -28.79
N VAL A 2 42.60 38.44 -27.69
CA VAL A 2 41.42 37.57 -27.51
C VAL A 2 40.16 38.28 -28.01
N GLU A 3 39.22 37.55 -28.61
CA GLU A 3 37.77 37.73 -28.39
C GLU A 3 36.94 36.61 -29.05
N THR A 4 36.86 35.47 -28.36
CA THR A 4 35.80 34.47 -28.56
C THR A 4 34.54 34.96 -27.85
N LYS A 5 33.56 35.47 -28.59
CA LYS A 5 32.22 35.74 -28.04
C LYS A 5 31.47 34.43 -27.83
N THR A 6 31.54 33.90 -26.61
CA THR A 6 30.70 32.79 -26.14
C THR A 6 29.27 33.28 -25.91
N ASN A 7 28.35 32.84 -26.77
CA ASN A 7 26.92 33.06 -26.61
C ASN A 7 26.39 32.16 -25.48
N PHE A 8 26.17 32.70 -24.29
CA PHE A 8 25.39 32.06 -23.22
C PHE A 8 23.89 32.24 -23.47
N GLY A 9 23.36 31.54 -24.47
CA GLY A 9 21.92 31.35 -24.61
C GLY A 9 21.48 30.20 -23.72
N THR A 10 20.81 30.47 -22.60
CA THR A 10 20.20 29.44 -21.76
C THR A 10 19.22 28.61 -22.61
N LEU A 11 19.63 27.38 -22.94
CA LEU A 11 18.81 26.37 -23.61
C LEU A 11 17.68 25.93 -22.67
N THR A 12 16.63 26.73 -22.56
CA THR A 12 15.38 26.27 -21.96
C THR A 12 14.73 25.32 -22.96
N LEU A 13 14.83 24.03 -22.68
CA LEU A 13 14.12 22.97 -23.41
C LEU A 13 12.66 23.40 -23.57
N ARG A 14 12.19 23.60 -24.82
CA ARG A 14 10.79 23.90 -25.11
C ARG A 14 9.94 22.74 -24.58
N ARG A 15 9.36 22.93 -23.39
CA ARG A 15 8.39 22.02 -22.78
C ARG A 15 7.28 21.76 -23.80
N LYS A 16 7.10 20.51 -24.22
CA LYS A 16 6.05 20.17 -25.19
C LYS A 16 4.70 20.49 -24.54
N LYS A 17 3.74 20.94 -25.35
CA LYS A 17 2.40 21.31 -24.89
C LYS A 17 1.74 20.19 -24.07
N ASP A 18 2.01 18.94 -24.44
CA ASP A 18 1.56 17.74 -23.73
C ASP A 18 2.14 17.58 -22.30
N ASP A 19 3.34 18.10 -22.03
CA ASP A 19 3.91 18.09 -20.68
C ASP A 19 3.23 19.15 -19.81
N LYS A 20 2.92 20.31 -20.38
CA LYS A 20 2.20 21.39 -19.68
C LYS A 20 0.76 20.98 -19.37
N ASP A 21 0.09 20.30 -20.30
CA ASP A 21 -1.28 19.81 -20.08
C ASP A 21 -1.32 18.65 -19.08
N ARG A 22 -0.27 17.80 -19.03
CA ARG A 22 -0.10 16.78 -17.97
C ARG A 22 0.18 17.39 -16.60
N ASP A 23 1.04 18.40 -16.53
CA ASP A 23 1.35 19.13 -15.29
C ASP A 23 0.08 19.82 -14.75
N LEU A 24 -0.69 20.49 -15.61
CA LEU A 24 -1.98 21.11 -15.25
C LEU A 24 -3.01 20.07 -14.77
N LYS A 25 -3.05 18.89 -15.40
CA LYS A 25 -3.93 17.79 -14.97
C LYS A 25 -3.51 17.22 -13.62
N MET A 26 -2.21 17.07 -13.37
CA MET A 26 -1.67 16.67 -12.07
C MET A 26 -1.95 17.71 -10.98
N GLU A 27 -1.85 19.00 -11.31
CA GLU A 27 -2.16 20.09 -10.38
C GLU A 27 -3.66 20.17 -10.06
N GLN A 28 -4.53 19.95 -11.04
CA GLN A 28 -5.97 19.84 -10.84
C GLN A 28 -6.34 18.60 -10.00
N LEU A 29 -5.65 17.48 -10.19
CA LEU A 29 -5.82 16.28 -9.35
C LEU A 29 -5.34 16.53 -7.92
N ARG A 30 -4.22 17.24 -7.73
CA ARG A 30 -3.73 17.69 -6.41
C ARG A 30 -4.65 18.70 -5.72
N LYS A 31 -5.41 19.51 -6.47
CA LYS A 31 -6.45 20.38 -5.89
C LYS A 31 -7.71 19.61 -5.49
N LYS A 32 -8.03 18.51 -6.19
CA LYS A 32 -9.21 17.68 -5.93
C LYS A 32 -8.98 16.64 -4.85
N LEU A 33 -7.82 16.01 -4.81
CA LEU A 33 -7.36 15.22 -3.69
C LEU A 33 -6.71 16.17 -2.69
N HIS A 34 -7.29 16.35 -1.51
CA HIS A 34 -6.55 16.87 -0.36
C HIS A 34 -5.38 15.91 -0.07
N THR A 35 -4.28 16.09 -0.79
CA THR A 35 -3.07 15.30 -0.63
C THR A 35 -2.40 15.79 0.63
N ASP A 36 -1.98 14.83 1.47
CA ASP A 36 -1.49 15.06 2.82
C ASP A 36 -0.13 15.79 2.86
N ASP A 37 0.45 16.02 1.67
CA ASP A 37 1.76 16.61 1.44
C ASP A 37 1.89 18.07 1.89
N ASP A 38 0.77 18.80 1.98
CA ASP A 38 0.75 20.20 2.46
C ASP A 38 0.58 20.32 3.99
N ILE A 39 0.54 19.19 4.72
CA ILE A 39 0.31 19.17 6.17
C ILE A 39 1.61 18.94 6.93
N ASN A 40 1.97 19.91 7.78
CA ASN A 40 3.10 19.77 8.69
C ASN A 40 2.73 18.87 9.89
N TRP A 41 2.81 17.56 9.68
CA TRP A 41 2.52 16.57 10.72
C TRP A 41 3.57 16.58 11.84
N ILE A 42 3.09 16.53 13.09
CA ILE A 42 3.92 16.37 14.27
C ILE A 42 4.46 14.93 14.32
N ASP A 43 5.75 14.77 14.61
CA ASP A 43 6.42 13.49 14.83
C ASP A 43 6.00 12.89 16.18
N PRO A 44 5.32 11.73 16.21
CA PRO A 44 4.88 11.10 17.46
C PRO A 44 6.02 10.57 18.33
N SER A 45 7.23 10.42 17.77
CA SER A 45 8.40 9.89 18.48
C SER A 45 9.16 10.94 19.28
N LYS A 46 8.79 12.23 19.14
CA LYS A 46 9.44 13.37 19.79
C LYS A 46 8.42 14.18 20.58
N THR A 47 8.89 14.87 21.62
CA THR A 47 8.04 15.80 22.38
C THR A 47 7.73 17.07 21.56
N LEU A 48 6.66 17.79 21.92
CA LEU A 48 6.29 19.06 21.27
C LEU A 48 7.41 20.11 21.38
N ARG A 49 8.09 20.14 22.54
CA ARG A 49 9.21 21.05 22.81
C ARG A 49 10.42 20.78 21.91
N GLU A 50 10.74 19.53 21.65
CA GLU A 50 11.84 19.14 20.75
C GLU A 50 11.55 19.46 19.28
N GLN A 51 10.27 19.65 18.93
CA GLN A 51 9.81 20.02 17.60
C GLN A 51 9.61 21.54 17.45
N GLY A 52 9.95 22.32 18.49
CA GLY A 52 9.85 23.78 18.46
C GLY A 52 8.42 24.31 18.64
N ILE A 53 7.47 23.49 19.08
CA ILE A 53 6.08 23.89 19.33
C ILE A 53 6.00 24.47 20.75
N ASP A 54 5.70 25.76 20.84
CA ASP A 54 5.58 26.49 22.11
C ASP A 54 4.19 26.29 22.75
N GLU A 55 4.06 26.55 24.05
CA GLU A 55 2.83 26.38 24.82
C GLU A 55 1.69 27.29 24.34
N ASN A 56 2.02 28.39 23.65
CA ASN A 56 1.06 29.34 23.08
C ASN A 56 0.66 29.01 21.63
N GLU A 57 1.25 27.99 21.01
CA GLU A 57 0.96 27.62 19.61
C GLU A 57 -0.20 26.61 19.54
N PRO A 58 -1.32 26.96 18.88
CA PRO A 58 -2.45 26.04 18.76
C PRO A 58 -2.14 24.92 17.76
N VAL A 59 -2.26 23.66 18.20
CA VAL A 59 -2.15 22.48 17.33
C VAL A 59 -3.52 22.00 16.86
N LEU A 60 -3.60 21.52 15.62
CA LEU A 60 -4.83 20.97 15.06
C LEU A 60 -4.83 19.45 15.17
N LEU A 61 -5.83 18.89 15.85
CA LEU A 61 -6.06 17.44 15.82
C LEU A 61 -6.70 17.07 14.48
N LYS A 62 -5.90 16.43 13.60
CA LYS A 62 -6.35 15.93 12.31
C LYS A 62 -6.12 14.43 12.21
N ARG A 63 -7.05 13.72 11.57
CA ARG A 63 -6.90 12.29 11.29
C ARG A 63 -5.79 12.08 10.26
N LYS A 64 -4.65 11.54 10.69
CA LYS A 64 -3.48 11.23 9.83
C LYS A 64 -3.70 10.02 8.94
N PHE A 65 -4.30 8.97 9.50
CA PHE A 65 -4.50 7.72 8.77
C PHE A 65 -5.98 7.52 8.42
N PHE A 66 -6.25 7.50 7.12
CA PHE A 66 -7.49 6.97 6.57
C PHE A 66 -7.31 5.46 6.38
N PHE A 67 -7.52 4.69 7.46
CA PHE A 67 -7.80 3.26 7.33
C PHE A 67 -9.19 3.11 6.74
N SER A 68 -9.20 2.92 5.42
CA SER A 68 -10.35 2.53 4.62
C SER A 68 -9.82 1.42 3.74
N ASP A 69 -10.47 0.25 3.75
CA ASP A 69 -10.16 -0.83 2.82
C ASP A 69 -10.36 -0.39 1.34
N GLN A 70 -10.92 0.81 1.09
CA GLN A 70 -10.97 1.44 -0.24
C GLN A 70 -9.60 1.93 -0.76
N ASN A 71 -8.58 2.01 0.09
CA ASN A 71 -7.23 2.47 -0.29
C ASN A 71 -6.24 1.33 -0.56
N ILE A 72 -6.71 0.07 -0.64
CA ILE A 72 -5.86 -1.05 -1.06
C ILE A 72 -5.55 -0.86 -2.54
N ASP A 73 -4.38 -0.30 -2.83
CA ASP A 73 -3.95 -0.05 -4.20
C ASP A 73 -3.26 -1.30 -4.75
N SER A 74 -3.88 -1.93 -5.75
CA SER A 74 -3.27 -3.08 -6.46
C SER A 74 -1.98 -2.71 -7.20
N ARG A 75 -1.68 -1.42 -7.34
CA ARG A 75 -0.42 -0.91 -7.92
C ARG A 75 0.74 -0.93 -6.94
N ASP A 76 0.48 -1.09 -5.64
CA ASP A 76 1.51 -1.30 -4.61
C ASP A 76 1.52 -2.78 -4.15
N PRO A 77 2.35 -3.64 -4.79
CA PRO A 77 2.42 -5.05 -4.43
C PRO A 77 2.97 -5.29 -3.02
N VAL A 78 3.74 -4.34 -2.46
CA VAL A 78 4.32 -4.48 -1.13
C VAL A 78 3.22 -4.31 -0.07
N GLN A 79 2.44 -3.24 -0.17
CA GLN A 79 1.31 -3.00 0.72
C GLN A 79 0.29 -4.14 0.64
N LEU A 80 -0.06 -4.57 -0.58
CA LEU A 80 -1.00 -5.67 -0.78
C LEU A 80 -0.50 -6.98 -0.15
N ASN A 81 0.78 -7.30 -0.32
CA ASN A 81 1.37 -8.51 0.28
C ASN A 81 1.39 -8.43 1.81
N LEU A 82 1.71 -7.27 2.41
CA LEU A 82 1.68 -7.11 3.87
C LEU A 82 0.27 -7.34 4.43
N LEU A 83 -0.75 -6.79 3.77
CA LEU A 83 -2.13 -7.02 4.15
C LEU A 83 -2.53 -8.49 4.02
N TYR A 84 -2.15 -9.13 2.91
CA TYR A 84 -2.41 -10.56 2.69
C TYR A 84 -1.79 -11.42 3.80
N VAL A 85 -0.51 -11.21 4.13
CA VAL A 85 0.18 -11.98 5.18
C VAL A 85 -0.50 -11.79 6.54
N GLN A 86 -0.85 -10.54 6.89
CA GLN A 86 -1.55 -10.26 8.14
C GLN A 86 -2.92 -10.94 8.22
N ALA A 87 -3.72 -10.86 7.15
CA ALA A 87 -5.04 -11.47 7.09
C ALA A 87 -4.96 -13.00 7.14
N ARG A 88 -4.05 -13.59 6.37
CA ARG A 88 -3.78 -15.04 6.37
C ARG A 88 -3.40 -15.52 7.76
N ASP A 89 -2.42 -14.88 8.38
CA ASP A 89 -1.93 -15.30 9.70
C ASP A 89 -3.01 -15.14 10.78
N ALA A 90 -3.83 -14.09 10.71
CA ALA A 90 -4.95 -13.91 11.62
C ALA A 90 -5.99 -15.03 11.51
N ILE A 91 -6.28 -15.50 10.29
CA ILE A 91 -7.19 -16.62 10.04
C ILE A 91 -6.57 -17.94 10.53
N LEU A 92 -5.33 -18.26 10.12
CA LEU A 92 -4.66 -19.51 10.47
C LEU A 92 -4.44 -19.66 11.98
N ASN A 93 -4.08 -18.57 12.66
CA ASN A 93 -3.91 -18.55 14.12
C ASN A 93 -5.25 -18.53 14.88
N GLY A 94 -6.38 -18.41 14.19
CA GLY A 94 -7.72 -18.35 14.79
C GLY A 94 -8.01 -17.04 15.53
N THR A 95 -7.18 -16.00 15.36
CA THR A 95 -7.46 -14.65 15.87
C THR A 95 -8.69 -14.05 15.18
N HIS A 96 -8.88 -14.39 13.90
CA HIS A 96 -10.08 -14.05 13.14
C HIS A 96 -10.90 -15.31 12.85
N PRO A 97 -11.95 -15.60 13.65
CA PRO A 97 -12.77 -16.79 13.45
C PRO A 97 -13.58 -16.67 12.16
N VAL A 98 -13.50 -17.69 11.32
CA VAL A 98 -14.22 -17.79 10.04
C VAL A 98 -15.00 -19.10 9.99
N THR A 99 -16.02 -19.19 9.15
CA THR A 99 -16.75 -20.44 8.90
C THR A 99 -15.86 -21.44 8.13
N GLN A 100 -16.20 -22.73 8.18
CA GLN A 100 -15.47 -23.76 7.44
C GLN A 100 -15.50 -23.51 5.92
N GLU A 101 -16.63 -23.07 5.39
CA GLU A 101 -16.79 -22.73 3.98
C GLU A 101 -15.83 -21.60 3.58
N ASN A 102 -15.80 -20.49 4.34
CA ASN A 102 -14.87 -19.39 4.09
C ASN A 102 -13.41 -19.82 4.26
N ALA A 103 -13.10 -20.68 5.23
CA ALA A 103 -11.75 -21.22 5.40
C ALA A 103 -11.29 -21.98 4.15
N CYS A 104 -12.17 -22.78 3.55
CA CYS A 104 -11.89 -23.47 2.28
C CYS A 104 -11.71 -22.48 1.11
N GLU A 105 -12.51 -21.42 1.02
CA GLU A 105 -12.35 -20.38 0.00
C GLU A 105 -10.99 -19.67 0.14
N PHE A 106 -10.61 -19.26 1.36
CA PHE A 106 -9.32 -18.63 1.62
C PHE A 106 -8.15 -19.56 1.33
N ALA A 107 -8.27 -20.85 1.67
CA ALA A 107 -7.29 -21.86 1.31
C ALA A 107 -7.14 -22.00 -0.22
N GLY A 108 -8.24 -21.92 -0.97
CA GLY A 108 -8.23 -21.92 -2.44
C GLY A 108 -7.50 -20.70 -3.02
N LEU A 109 -7.78 -19.51 -2.50
CA LEU A 109 -7.05 -18.28 -2.87
C LEU A 109 -5.55 -18.39 -2.55
N GLN A 110 -5.20 -18.93 -1.39
CA GLN A 110 -3.81 -19.19 -1.01
C GLN A 110 -3.13 -20.18 -1.96
N CYS A 111 -3.82 -21.22 -2.42
CA CYS A 111 -3.29 -22.15 -3.43
C CYS A 111 -3.00 -21.43 -4.74
N GLN A 112 -3.90 -20.55 -5.21
CA GLN A 112 -3.68 -19.77 -6.42
C GLN A 112 -2.47 -18.83 -6.27
N ILE A 113 -2.29 -18.21 -5.10
CA ILE A 113 -1.16 -17.32 -4.82
C ILE A 113 0.17 -18.10 -4.81
N GLN A 114 0.20 -19.31 -4.23
CA GLN A 114 1.45 -20.08 -4.07
C GLN A 114 1.80 -20.96 -5.28
N PHE A 115 0.79 -21.55 -5.92
CA PHE A 115 0.99 -22.58 -6.95
C PHE A 115 0.51 -22.14 -8.34
N GLY A 116 -0.19 -21.01 -8.45
CA GLY A 116 -0.83 -20.58 -9.68
C GLY A 116 -2.07 -21.41 -10.02
N ASP A 117 -2.39 -21.48 -11.31
CA ASP A 117 -3.60 -22.14 -11.81
C ASP A 117 -3.67 -23.62 -11.40
N TYR A 118 -4.89 -24.11 -11.21
CA TYR A 118 -5.13 -25.50 -10.82
C TYR A 118 -4.74 -26.48 -11.95
N ILE A 119 -3.86 -27.42 -11.62
CA ILE A 119 -3.42 -28.48 -12.53
C ILE A 119 -3.81 -29.84 -11.94
N GLU A 120 -4.80 -30.51 -12.54
CA GLU A 120 -5.34 -31.80 -12.06
C GLU A 120 -4.28 -32.90 -11.95
N SER A 121 -3.25 -32.88 -12.81
CA SER A 121 -2.18 -33.87 -12.77
C SER A 121 -1.24 -33.71 -11.55
N LYS A 122 -1.11 -32.49 -11.01
CA LYS A 122 -0.21 -32.13 -9.91
C LYS A 122 -0.94 -31.99 -8.57
N HIS A 123 -2.09 -31.30 -8.57
CA HIS A 123 -2.85 -30.96 -7.37
C HIS A 123 -3.81 -32.10 -6.96
N LYS A 124 -3.23 -33.27 -6.69
CA LYS A 124 -3.97 -34.46 -6.26
C LYS A 124 -4.17 -34.48 -4.73
N PRO A 125 -5.11 -35.28 -4.20
CA PRO A 125 -5.23 -35.48 -2.75
C PRO A 125 -3.89 -35.88 -2.13
N GLY A 126 -3.47 -35.17 -1.07
CA GLY A 126 -2.16 -35.33 -0.43
C GLY A 126 -1.07 -34.36 -0.91
N PHE A 127 -1.37 -33.49 -1.89
CA PHE A 127 -0.45 -32.45 -2.33
C PHE A 127 -0.29 -31.30 -1.31
N LEU A 128 -1.37 -30.93 -0.62
CA LEU A 128 -1.40 -29.81 0.32
C LEU A 128 -1.16 -30.27 1.77
N ASP A 129 -0.31 -29.55 2.51
CA ASP A 129 -0.29 -29.65 3.98
C ASP A 129 -1.41 -28.77 4.56
N LEU A 130 -2.52 -29.40 4.93
CA LEU A 130 -3.72 -28.70 5.42
C LEU A 130 -3.45 -27.78 6.62
N LYS A 131 -2.39 -28.01 7.40
CA LYS A 131 -2.03 -27.15 8.54
C LYS A 131 -1.58 -25.75 8.13
N GLU A 132 -1.07 -25.60 6.91
CA GLU A 132 -0.61 -24.30 6.39
C GLU A 132 -1.73 -23.50 5.72
N PHE A 133 -2.87 -24.13 5.44
CA PHE A 133 -3.96 -23.56 4.64
C PHE A 133 -5.26 -23.41 5.42
N LEU A 134 -5.44 -24.15 6.52
CA LEU A 134 -6.65 -24.12 7.33
C LEU A 134 -6.34 -23.84 8.80
N PRO A 135 -7.23 -23.13 9.52
CA PRO A 135 -7.16 -23.01 10.96
C PRO A 135 -7.11 -24.38 11.64
N GLN A 136 -6.38 -24.49 12.77
CA GLN A 136 -6.18 -25.73 13.51
C GLN A 136 -7.50 -26.46 13.87
N SER A 137 -8.59 -25.70 14.04
CA SER A 137 -9.95 -26.20 14.30
C SER A 137 -10.54 -27.01 13.15
N TYR A 138 -10.16 -26.71 11.90
CA TYR A 138 -10.72 -27.33 10.69
C TYR A 138 -9.83 -28.40 10.05
N VAL A 139 -8.55 -28.48 10.45
CA VAL A 139 -7.61 -29.52 9.96
C VAL A 139 -8.04 -30.93 10.37
N LYS A 140 -8.79 -31.08 11.46
CA LYS A 140 -9.16 -32.38 12.05
C LYS A 140 -10.59 -32.82 11.79
N THR A 141 -11.34 -32.13 10.94
CA THR A 141 -12.71 -32.52 10.64
C THR A 141 -12.69 -33.83 9.84
N LYS A 142 -12.84 -34.94 10.57
CA LYS A 142 -13.12 -36.29 10.06
C LYS A 142 -14.62 -36.49 9.92
#